data_AF-A0A133UD10-F1
#
_entry.id   AF-A0A133UD10-F1
#
_cell.length_a   1.000
_cell.length_b   1.000
_cell.length_c   1.000
_cell.angle_alpha   90.00
_cell.angle_beta   90.00
_cell.angle_gamma   90.00
#
_symmetry.space_group_name_H-M   'P 1'
#
loop_
_entity.id
_entity.type
_entity.pdbx_description
1 polymer ?
#
loop_
_entity_poly.entity_id
_entity_poly.type
_entity_poly.pdbx_seq_one_letter_code
_entity_poly.pdbx_strand_id
1 'polypeptide(L)'
;FTDTHIIPKSRWEGLLDQYGSDIVSATPNIDDPDAMNGSGPYTLEISNSDRAVLKRVEGYWDEEIGWYYLPEYVDHYFYGALLGGEGMLNEGYRNHGTDWGQVCYNYPSFYKDRMDYMLTWDIDGPESGMWYHEASMLVIVPNWGKEIFRETYPWLLKALNYATDDRAAMEAGFFGGSCLDPPTYLHPDLPNYEELVNTEVLRETYPELKVGYKGHLYIPYDPKLAVEILDNHCEGSVDEGWTYNGKKLGGWTIQAVKGWHDLENLVKEIAKDWSEIGIKTDPKYPQVRKLVKQLGYRELRLYSGLVLELSGRQSSSTHIRGKLHFAVDPWPRRQFRDMVRRGYLPVRKVLQRELSAARKHRQAG
;
A
#
# COMPACT_ATOMS: atom_id res chain seq x y z
N PHE A 1 -4.20 -19.54 1.55
CA PHE A 1 -4.64 -19.35 2.95
C PHE A 1 -5.87 -18.45 2.89
N THR A 2 -6.93 -18.77 3.63
CA THR A 2 -8.06 -17.85 3.79
C THR A 2 -7.69 -16.83 4.84
N ASP A 3 -7.93 -15.54 4.61
CA ASP A 3 -7.62 -14.41 5.53
C ASP A 3 -8.48 -14.39 6.81
N THR A 4 -8.86 -15.57 7.30
CA THR A 4 -9.66 -15.72 8.52
C THR A 4 -8.71 -15.91 9.69
N HIS A 5 -8.55 -14.87 10.50
CA HIS A 5 -7.87 -14.98 11.78
C HIS A 5 -8.71 -15.83 12.74
N ILE A 6 -8.09 -16.84 13.35
CA ILE A 6 -8.72 -17.67 14.38
C ILE A 6 -8.46 -17.01 15.72
N ILE A 7 -9.55 -16.68 16.43
CA ILE A 7 -9.47 -16.08 17.76
C ILE A 7 -10.01 -17.06 18.82
N PRO A 8 -9.40 -17.12 20.01
CA PRO A 8 -9.80 -18.05 21.07
C PRO A 8 -11.14 -17.67 21.68
N LYS A 9 -12.19 -18.45 21.39
CA LYS A 9 -13.54 -18.21 21.90
C LYS A 9 -13.57 -17.97 23.42
N SER A 10 -12.79 -18.75 24.19
CA SER A 10 -12.72 -18.66 25.65
C SER A 10 -12.32 -17.29 26.19
N ARG A 11 -11.54 -16.50 25.44
CA ARG A 11 -11.20 -15.12 25.81
C ARG A 11 -12.23 -14.13 25.29
N TRP A 12 -12.64 -14.29 24.03
CA TRP A 12 -13.42 -13.27 23.35
C TRP A 12 -14.92 -13.30 23.66
N GLU A 13 -15.51 -14.44 24.05
CA GLU A 13 -16.95 -14.54 24.36
C GLU A 13 -17.34 -13.59 25.51
N GLY A 14 -16.63 -13.64 26.64
CA GLY A 14 -16.90 -12.75 27.78
C GLY A 14 -16.60 -11.27 27.51
N LEU A 15 -15.54 -10.98 26.74
CA LEU A 15 -15.24 -9.59 26.35
C LEU A 15 -16.31 -9.02 25.41
N LEU A 16 -16.86 -9.84 24.52
CA LEU A 16 -17.95 -9.44 23.63
C LEU A 16 -19.25 -9.23 24.42
N ASP A 17 -19.54 -10.05 25.43
CA ASP A 17 -20.68 -9.84 26.33
C ASP A 17 -20.53 -8.54 27.13
N GLN A 18 -19.31 -8.21 27.57
CA GLN A 18 -19.03 -7.02 28.37
C GLN A 18 -19.03 -5.73 27.54
N TYR A 19 -18.34 -5.71 26.40
CA TYR A 19 -18.07 -4.49 25.63
C TYR A 19 -18.91 -4.37 24.37
N GLY A 20 -19.52 -5.46 23.88
CA GLY A 20 -20.28 -5.46 22.64
C GLY A 20 -19.50 -4.86 21.47
N SER A 21 -20.08 -3.87 20.80
CA SER A 21 -19.45 -3.12 19.70
C SER A 21 -18.31 -2.20 20.15
N ASP A 22 -18.26 -1.82 21.43
CA ASP A 22 -17.26 -0.88 21.95
C ASP A 22 -15.91 -1.56 22.22
N ILE A 23 -15.84 -2.89 22.08
CA ILE A 23 -14.62 -3.70 22.28
C ILE A 23 -13.42 -3.20 21.47
N VAL A 24 -13.67 -2.60 20.29
CA VAL A 24 -12.64 -2.02 19.42
C VAL A 24 -11.98 -0.80 20.05
N SER A 25 -12.78 0.03 20.74
CA SER A 25 -12.28 1.25 21.39
C SER A 25 -11.74 0.99 22.80
N ALA A 26 -12.26 -0.06 23.45
CA ALA A 26 -11.84 -0.45 24.80
C ALA A 26 -10.51 -1.22 24.83
N THR A 27 -10.05 -1.76 23.70
CA THR A 27 -8.73 -2.43 23.55
C THR A 27 -8.32 -3.37 24.70
N PRO A 28 -9.21 -4.26 25.19
CA PRO A 28 -9.03 -4.97 26.48
C PRO A 28 -7.84 -5.94 26.52
N ASN A 29 -7.27 -6.33 25.37
CA ASN A 29 -6.05 -7.14 25.34
C ASN A 29 -4.79 -6.28 25.54
N ILE A 30 -4.78 -5.02 25.13
CA ILE A 30 -3.63 -4.12 25.35
C ILE A 30 -3.54 -3.75 26.83
N ASP A 31 -4.70 -3.58 27.48
CA ASP A 31 -4.79 -3.20 28.88
C ASP A 31 -4.43 -4.35 29.84
N ASP A 32 -4.53 -5.60 29.39
CA ASP A 32 -4.22 -6.81 30.16
C ASP A 32 -3.42 -7.83 29.30
N PRO A 33 -2.11 -7.57 29.08
CA PRO A 33 -1.26 -8.43 28.26
C PRO A 33 -1.14 -9.86 28.78
N ASP A 34 -1.16 -10.06 30.11
CA ASP A 34 -1.01 -11.37 30.75
C ASP A 34 -2.18 -12.32 30.42
N ALA A 35 -3.36 -11.76 30.15
CA ALA A 35 -4.52 -12.54 29.75
C ALA A 35 -4.68 -12.68 28.23
N MET A 36 -3.71 -12.19 27.43
CA MET A 36 -3.64 -12.51 26.01
C MET A 36 -3.39 -14.01 25.82
N ASN A 37 -4.16 -14.63 24.91
CA ASN A 37 -4.06 -16.05 24.59
C ASN A 37 -4.07 -16.27 23.08
N GLY A 38 -3.25 -15.48 22.36
CA GLY A 38 -3.07 -15.63 20.92
C GLY A 38 -2.49 -17.00 20.54
N SER A 39 -2.69 -17.41 19.29
CA SER A 39 -2.14 -18.66 18.74
C SER A 39 -0.78 -18.48 18.05
N GLY A 40 -0.15 -17.31 18.19
CA GLY A 40 1.12 -16.96 17.56
C GLY A 40 2.34 -17.26 18.46
N PRO A 41 3.56 -17.20 17.90
CA PRO A 41 4.80 -17.55 18.62
C PRO A 41 5.27 -16.48 19.60
N TYR A 42 4.60 -15.32 19.68
CA TYR A 42 4.93 -14.24 20.59
C TYR A 42 3.68 -13.71 21.32
N THR A 43 3.88 -13.21 22.53
CA THR A 43 2.91 -12.45 23.33
C THR A 43 3.43 -11.04 23.60
N LEU A 44 2.54 -10.10 23.94
CA LEU A 44 2.93 -8.73 24.28
C LEU A 44 3.56 -8.69 25.68
N GLU A 45 4.79 -8.18 25.79
CA GLU A 45 5.50 -7.97 27.07
C GLU A 45 5.44 -6.50 27.50
N ILE A 46 5.67 -5.58 26.56
CA ILE A 46 5.68 -4.13 26.82
C ILE A 46 4.90 -3.42 25.71
N SER A 47 4.08 -2.45 26.07
CA SER A 47 3.48 -1.49 25.12
C SER A 47 3.43 -0.11 25.77
N ASN A 48 4.10 0.87 25.17
CA ASN A 48 4.06 2.25 25.61
C ASN A 48 4.14 3.21 24.41
N SER A 49 4.34 4.51 24.66
CA SER A 49 4.40 5.52 23.60
C SER A 49 5.59 5.38 22.66
N ASP A 50 6.64 4.69 23.09
CA ASP A 50 7.95 4.71 22.44
C ASP A 50 8.29 3.36 21.82
N ARG A 51 7.66 2.26 22.25
CA ARG A 51 7.86 0.92 21.67
C ARG A 51 6.78 -0.08 22.02
N ALA A 52 6.75 -1.17 21.26
CA ALA A 52 6.05 -2.41 21.59
C ALA A 52 7.05 -3.58 21.58
N VAL A 53 7.14 -4.31 22.69
CA VAL A 53 8.03 -5.48 22.82
C VAL A 53 7.17 -6.73 22.90
N LEU A 54 7.44 -7.68 22.01
CA LEU A 54 6.86 -9.01 22.02
C LEU A 54 7.87 -10.00 22.58
N LYS A 55 7.43 -10.94 23.42
CA LYS A 55 8.24 -12.02 23.98
C LYS A 55 7.81 -13.37 23.41
N ARG A 56 8.77 -14.21 23.05
CA ARG A 56 8.51 -15.55 22.51
C ARG A 56 7.77 -16.41 23.54
N VAL A 57 6.79 -17.17 23.07
CA VAL A 57 6.08 -18.15 23.88
C VAL A 57 6.89 -19.45 23.86
N GLU A 58 7.47 -19.82 25.00
CA GLU A 58 8.22 -21.08 25.12
C GLU A 58 7.29 -22.29 25.02
N GLY A 59 7.70 -23.32 24.27
CA GLY A 59 6.86 -24.47 23.98
C GLY A 59 5.71 -24.14 23.03
N TYR A 60 5.94 -23.21 22.09
CA TYR A 60 4.95 -22.86 21.08
C TYR A 60 4.58 -24.09 20.25
N TRP A 61 3.29 -24.30 19.99
CA TRP A 61 2.79 -25.54 19.38
C TRP A 61 3.40 -25.84 18.00
N ASP A 62 3.83 -24.83 17.23
CA ASP A 62 4.49 -25.08 15.93
C ASP A 62 5.91 -25.67 16.07
N GLU A 63 6.52 -25.61 17.25
CA GLU A 63 7.81 -26.27 17.51
C GLU A 63 7.69 -27.80 17.34
N GLU A 64 6.52 -28.37 17.68
CA GLU A 64 6.24 -29.79 17.49
C GLU A 64 6.18 -30.20 16.01
N ILE A 65 5.87 -29.25 15.12
CA ILE A 65 5.86 -29.46 13.66
C ILE A 65 7.09 -28.88 12.96
N GLY A 66 8.12 -28.49 13.72
CA GLY A 66 9.46 -28.17 13.23
C GLY A 66 9.72 -26.70 12.89
N TRP A 67 8.86 -25.77 13.30
CA TRP A 67 9.12 -24.34 13.15
C TRP A 67 9.74 -23.77 14.43
N TYR A 68 10.81 -23.00 14.27
CA TYR A 68 11.52 -22.38 15.37
C TYR A 68 11.65 -20.88 15.15
N TYR A 69 11.42 -20.11 16.21
CA TYR A 69 11.52 -18.65 16.20
C TYR A 69 12.71 -18.24 17.05
N LEU A 70 13.77 -17.75 16.41
CA LEU A 70 15.06 -17.55 17.09
C LEU A 70 15.07 -16.41 18.12
N PRO A 71 14.51 -15.22 17.85
CA PRO A 71 14.50 -14.14 18.83
C PRO A 71 13.65 -14.49 20.05
N GLU A 72 14.19 -14.28 21.25
CA GLU A 72 13.39 -14.32 22.48
C GLU A 72 12.49 -13.09 22.58
N TYR A 73 12.95 -11.96 22.05
CA TYR A 73 12.23 -10.69 22.04
C TYR A 73 12.21 -10.08 20.64
N VAL A 74 11.10 -9.45 20.30
CA VAL A 74 10.95 -8.57 19.14
C VAL A 74 10.58 -7.19 19.66
N ASP A 75 11.53 -6.24 19.62
CA ASP A 75 11.32 -4.85 20.02
C ASP A 75 11.02 -4.00 18.79
N HIS A 76 9.80 -3.47 18.72
CA HIS A 76 9.40 -2.51 17.71
C HIS A 76 9.44 -1.09 18.30
N TYR A 77 10.53 -0.39 18.03
CA TYR A 77 10.75 0.98 18.49
C TYR A 77 10.05 2.00 17.58
N PHE A 78 9.27 2.88 18.17
CA PHE A 78 8.59 3.97 17.48
C PHE A 78 9.52 5.19 17.40
N TYR A 79 10.26 5.34 16.30
CA TYR A 79 11.15 6.48 16.05
C TYR A 79 10.45 7.86 15.88
N GLY A 80 9.13 7.92 16.09
CA GLY A 80 8.32 9.14 16.02
C GLY A 80 7.98 9.58 14.59
N ALA A 81 6.75 10.05 14.36
CA ALA A 81 6.25 10.46 13.04
C ALA A 81 6.90 11.72 12.45
N LEU A 82 7.66 12.49 13.24
CA LEU A 82 8.35 13.71 12.81
C LEU A 82 9.85 13.49 12.54
N LEU A 83 10.39 12.35 12.98
CA LEU A 83 11.79 11.97 12.83
C LEU A 83 11.92 10.62 12.11
N GLY A 84 10.85 10.06 11.53
CA GLY A 84 10.84 8.70 10.97
C GLY A 84 12.01 8.41 10.01
N GLY A 85 12.46 9.42 9.26
CA GLY A 85 13.73 9.37 8.54
C GLY A 85 14.95 9.50 9.44
N GLU A 86 15.13 10.62 10.15
CA GLU A 86 16.36 10.90 10.91
C GLU A 86 16.59 10.02 12.14
N GLY A 87 15.54 9.72 12.92
CA GLY A 87 15.59 8.83 14.08
C GLY A 87 15.89 7.40 13.68
N MET A 88 15.19 6.85 12.69
CA MET A 88 15.52 5.52 12.17
C MET A 88 16.92 5.51 11.53
N LEU A 89 17.30 6.56 10.81
CA LEU A 89 18.63 6.65 10.20
C LEU A 89 19.75 6.71 11.24
N ASN A 90 19.63 7.57 12.23
CA ASN A 90 20.68 7.80 13.21
C ASN A 90 20.67 6.70 14.28
N GLU A 91 19.55 6.53 14.97
CA GLU A 91 19.46 5.58 16.09
C GLU A 91 19.30 4.14 15.60
N GLY A 92 18.50 3.91 14.56
CA GLY A 92 18.35 2.58 13.97
C GLY A 92 19.59 2.15 13.20
N TYR A 93 19.87 2.80 12.07
CA TYR A 93 20.87 2.32 11.11
C TYR A 93 22.31 2.68 11.46
N ARG A 94 22.61 3.95 11.78
CA ARG A 94 23.99 4.40 12.05
C ARG A 94 24.50 3.92 13.41
N ASN A 95 23.63 3.84 14.41
CA ASN A 95 23.98 3.41 15.76
C ASN A 95 23.69 1.92 16.01
N HIS A 96 23.30 1.15 14.98
CA HIS A 96 22.95 -0.27 15.09
C HIS A 96 21.83 -0.56 16.10
N GLY A 97 20.89 0.37 16.29
CA GLY A 97 19.73 0.19 17.16
C GLY A 97 18.59 -0.60 16.51
N THR A 98 18.72 -1.02 15.25
CA THR A 98 17.73 -1.88 14.58
C THR A 98 18.40 -3.00 13.80
N ASP A 99 17.92 -4.23 14.01
CA ASP A 99 18.32 -5.40 13.23
C ASP A 99 17.47 -5.57 11.96
N TRP A 100 16.27 -4.97 11.93
CA TRP A 100 15.32 -5.10 10.83
C TRP A 100 14.48 -3.82 10.67
N GLY A 101 14.51 -3.24 9.47
CA GLY A 101 13.68 -2.09 9.09
C GLY A 101 12.92 -2.36 7.80
N GLN A 102 11.64 -1.99 7.77
CA GLN A 102 10.75 -2.17 6.62
C GLN A 102 10.86 -1.03 5.60
N VAL A 103 11.31 0.16 6.02
CA VAL A 103 11.24 1.39 5.20
C VAL A 103 12.62 1.90 4.86
N CYS A 104 12.79 2.33 3.60
CA CYS A 104 14.04 2.87 3.09
C CYS A 104 13.97 4.40 3.13
N TYR A 105 14.77 5.02 4.01
CA TYR A 105 14.77 6.48 4.20
C TYR A 105 16.03 7.15 3.65
N ASN A 106 16.73 6.52 2.70
CA ASN A 106 17.97 7.07 2.14
C ASN A 106 18.25 6.60 0.72
N TYR A 107 19.19 7.31 0.09
CA TYR A 107 19.74 6.95 -1.21
C TYR A 107 20.36 5.55 -1.18
N PRO A 108 20.27 4.80 -2.28
CA PRO A 108 21.00 3.54 -2.52
C PRO A 108 22.46 3.54 -2.07
N SER A 109 23.19 4.64 -2.30
CA SER A 109 24.59 4.80 -1.92
C SER A 109 24.82 4.70 -0.40
N PHE A 110 23.89 5.17 0.43
CA PHE A 110 24.00 5.08 1.89
C PHE A 110 24.20 3.64 2.36
N TYR A 111 23.48 2.70 1.74
CA TYR A 111 23.50 1.28 2.07
C TYR A 111 24.70 0.58 1.42
N LYS A 112 25.02 0.91 0.17
CA LYS A 112 26.21 0.38 -0.52
C LYS A 112 27.51 0.73 0.21
N ASP A 113 27.60 1.93 0.76
CA ASP A 113 28.75 2.37 1.55
C ASP A 113 28.86 1.67 2.93
N ARG A 114 27.85 0.88 3.32
CA ARG A 114 27.71 0.23 4.64
C ARG A 114 27.38 -1.25 4.54
N MET A 115 27.77 -1.88 3.43
CA MET A 115 27.52 -3.30 3.15
C MET A 115 28.15 -4.26 4.16
N ASP A 116 29.06 -3.78 5.00
CA ASP A 116 29.68 -4.55 6.08
C ASP A 116 28.68 -4.89 7.21
N TYR A 117 27.60 -4.13 7.36
CA TYR A 117 26.57 -4.40 8.38
C TYR A 117 25.12 -4.09 7.95
N MET A 118 24.90 -3.47 6.78
CA MET A 118 23.58 -3.24 6.23
C MET A 118 23.36 -4.07 4.97
N LEU A 119 22.20 -4.71 4.89
CA LEU A 119 21.76 -5.47 3.74
C LEU A 119 20.40 -4.96 3.27
N THR A 120 20.15 -5.14 1.98
CA THR A 120 18.85 -4.94 1.35
C THR A 120 18.45 -6.24 0.66
N TRP A 121 17.32 -6.25 -0.05
CA TRP A 121 16.87 -7.45 -0.76
C TRP A 121 17.86 -7.90 -1.85
N ASP A 122 18.35 -6.95 -2.66
CA ASP A 122 19.36 -7.18 -3.70
C ASP A 122 20.35 -6.01 -3.75
N ILE A 123 21.27 -5.93 -2.78
CA ILE A 123 22.15 -4.76 -2.60
C ILE A 123 23.06 -4.46 -3.80
N ASP A 124 23.34 -5.48 -4.62
CA ASP A 124 24.13 -5.39 -5.86
C ASP A 124 23.29 -5.04 -7.09
N GLY A 125 21.96 -5.07 -6.95
CA GLY A 125 21.00 -4.78 -8.01
C GLY A 125 20.96 -3.31 -8.45
N PRO A 126 20.19 -3.01 -9.52
CA PRO A 126 19.86 -1.63 -9.87
C PRO A 126 19.11 -0.95 -8.71
N GLU A 127 19.18 0.37 -8.61
CA GLU A 127 18.59 1.13 -7.48
C GLU A 127 17.13 0.77 -7.19
N SER A 128 16.33 0.60 -8.24
CA SER A 128 14.94 0.17 -8.10
C SER A 128 14.81 -1.26 -7.57
N GLY A 129 15.73 -2.16 -7.94
CA GLY A 129 15.71 -3.58 -7.54
C GLY A 129 16.40 -3.86 -6.20
N MET A 130 17.13 -2.88 -5.63
CA MET A 130 17.81 -3.06 -4.34
C MET A 130 16.86 -3.37 -3.20
N TRP A 131 15.66 -2.82 -3.30
CA TRP A 131 14.62 -2.93 -2.30
C TRP A 131 13.70 -4.09 -2.65
N TYR A 132 13.20 -4.76 -1.63
CA TYR A 132 12.04 -5.61 -1.87
C TYR A 132 10.90 -4.67 -2.23
N HIS A 133 10.41 -4.78 -3.47
CA HIS A 133 9.19 -4.07 -3.84
C HIS A 133 8.05 -4.70 -3.05
N GLU A 134 7.72 -4.12 -1.90
CA GLU A 134 6.48 -4.45 -1.23
C GLU A 134 5.34 -4.21 -2.22
N ALA A 135 4.34 -5.10 -2.20
CA ALA A 135 3.21 -5.12 -3.13
C ALA A 135 2.25 -3.91 -2.98
N SER A 136 2.74 -2.77 -2.48
CA SER A 136 2.02 -1.52 -2.36
C SER A 136 2.35 -0.61 -3.53
N MET A 137 1.34 -0.34 -4.34
CA MET A 137 1.37 0.72 -5.35
C MET A 137 0.84 2.00 -4.74
N LEU A 138 1.50 3.12 -5.02
CA LEU A 138 1.03 4.42 -4.60
C LEU A 138 0.05 4.94 -5.64
N VAL A 139 -1.23 4.91 -5.26
CA VAL A 139 -2.31 5.35 -6.13
C VAL A 139 -2.79 6.74 -5.72
N ILE A 140 -3.06 7.58 -6.70
CA ILE A 140 -3.81 8.82 -6.50
C ILE A 140 -5.27 8.53 -6.74
N VAL A 141 -6.09 8.58 -5.69
CA VAL A 141 -7.52 8.33 -5.81
C VAL A 141 -8.26 9.67 -5.97
N PRO A 142 -8.91 9.94 -7.11
CA PRO A 142 -9.78 11.10 -7.23
C PRO A 142 -11.01 10.92 -6.35
N ASN A 143 -11.54 12.02 -5.80
CA ASN A 143 -12.78 11.98 -5.04
C ASN A 143 -13.98 11.73 -5.97
N TRP A 144 -14.31 10.46 -6.20
CA TRP A 144 -15.45 10.03 -7.02
C TRP A 144 -16.80 10.50 -6.50
N GLY A 145 -16.89 11.04 -5.29
CA GLY A 145 -18.09 11.74 -4.79
C GLY A 145 -18.32 13.08 -5.49
N LYS A 146 -17.29 13.68 -6.08
CA LYS A 146 -17.37 14.94 -6.84
C LYS A 146 -17.74 14.65 -8.29
N GLU A 147 -18.73 15.39 -8.78
CA GLU A 147 -19.27 15.22 -10.12
C GLU A 147 -18.25 15.46 -11.21
N ILE A 148 -17.38 16.47 -11.06
CA ILE A 148 -16.38 16.82 -12.08
C ILE A 148 -15.51 15.62 -12.46
N PHE A 149 -15.00 14.84 -11.49
CA PHE A 149 -14.16 13.68 -11.78
C PHE A 149 -14.92 12.56 -12.49
N ARG A 150 -16.24 12.43 -12.25
CA ARG A 150 -17.08 11.44 -12.95
C ARG A 150 -17.37 11.88 -14.39
N GLU A 151 -17.67 13.17 -14.60
CA GLU A 151 -18.02 13.72 -15.91
C GLU A 151 -16.82 13.82 -16.87
N THR A 152 -15.60 14.00 -16.33
CA THR A 152 -14.37 14.12 -17.12
C THR A 152 -13.61 12.80 -17.25
N TYR A 153 -14.15 11.70 -16.73
CA TYR A 153 -13.56 10.38 -16.88
C TYR A 153 -13.82 9.84 -18.31
N PRO A 154 -12.82 9.23 -18.98
CA PRO A 154 -11.45 8.95 -18.51
C PRO A 154 -10.40 10.01 -18.87
N TRP A 155 -10.73 10.95 -19.76
CA TRP A 155 -9.73 11.80 -20.41
C TRP A 155 -8.96 12.69 -19.43
N LEU A 156 -9.60 13.20 -18.37
CA LEU A 156 -8.90 14.04 -17.39
C LEU A 156 -7.84 13.23 -16.64
N LEU A 157 -8.17 12.01 -16.22
CA LEU A 157 -7.18 11.16 -15.55
C LEU A 157 -6.04 10.81 -16.50
N LYS A 158 -6.32 10.60 -17.78
CA LYS A 158 -5.28 10.37 -18.79
C LYS A 158 -4.35 11.59 -18.93
N ALA A 159 -4.91 12.80 -18.99
CA ALA A 159 -4.11 14.03 -19.00
C ALA A 159 -3.24 14.16 -17.73
N LEU A 160 -3.81 13.92 -16.55
CA LEU A 160 -3.08 14.00 -15.29
C LEU A 160 -1.97 12.95 -15.17
N ASN A 161 -2.16 11.72 -15.69
CA ASN A 161 -1.10 10.71 -15.72
C ASN A 161 0.07 11.13 -16.63
N TYR A 162 -0.21 11.64 -17.84
CA TYR A 162 0.86 12.14 -18.72
C TYR A 162 1.53 13.39 -18.16
N ALA A 163 0.80 14.18 -17.37
CA ALA A 163 1.36 15.36 -16.73
C ALA A 163 2.26 15.03 -15.55
N THR A 164 2.25 13.82 -14.99
CA THR A 164 3.05 13.49 -13.81
C THR A 164 4.43 12.98 -14.21
N ASP A 165 5.49 13.64 -13.72
CA ASP A 165 6.85 13.10 -13.80
C ASP A 165 7.06 12.13 -12.64
N ASP A 166 6.61 10.88 -12.82
CA ASP A 166 6.75 9.84 -11.81
C ASP A 166 8.21 9.63 -11.39
N ARG A 167 9.20 9.86 -12.26
CA ARG A 167 10.61 9.73 -11.89
C ARG A 167 11.02 10.84 -10.93
N ALA A 168 10.68 12.09 -11.25
CA ALA A 168 10.96 13.22 -10.37
C ALA A 168 10.24 13.06 -9.02
N ALA A 169 8.99 12.59 -9.04
CA ALA A 169 8.21 12.33 -7.83
C ALA A 169 8.82 11.19 -6.98
N MET A 170 9.28 10.10 -7.61
CA MET A 170 9.99 9.01 -6.93
C MET A 170 11.37 9.44 -6.41
N GLU A 171 12.10 10.30 -7.13
CA GLU A 171 13.36 10.86 -6.65
C GLU A 171 13.13 11.70 -5.39
N ALA A 172 12.12 12.57 -5.42
CA ALA A 172 11.80 13.46 -4.30
C ALA A 172 11.26 12.72 -3.06
N GLY A 173 10.49 11.65 -3.26
CA GLY A 173 9.86 10.88 -2.18
C GLY A 173 10.71 9.71 -1.67
N PHE A 174 11.37 8.99 -2.58
CA PHE A 174 11.99 7.68 -2.33
C PHE A 174 13.45 7.61 -2.74
N PHE A 175 14.09 8.73 -3.07
CA PHE A 175 15.52 8.81 -3.38
C PHE A 175 15.91 7.88 -4.55
N GLY A 176 15.00 7.70 -5.53
CA GLY A 176 15.19 6.81 -6.68
C GLY A 176 15.03 5.33 -6.36
N GLY A 177 14.74 4.96 -5.11
CA GLY A 177 14.59 3.59 -4.61
C GLY A 177 13.27 2.90 -4.99
N SER A 178 12.56 3.38 -6.00
CA SER A 178 11.27 2.82 -6.43
C SER A 178 11.23 2.66 -7.94
N CYS A 179 10.43 1.71 -8.41
CA CYS A 179 10.16 1.55 -9.84
C CYS A 179 8.90 2.33 -10.22
N LEU A 180 8.82 2.68 -11.51
CA LEU A 180 7.58 3.19 -12.09
C LEU A 180 6.55 2.07 -12.09
N ASP A 181 5.33 2.37 -11.67
CA ASP A 181 4.25 1.38 -11.62
C ASP A 181 3.61 1.19 -12.99
N PRO A 182 3.19 -0.05 -13.33
CA PRO A 182 2.39 -0.28 -14.53
C PRO A 182 0.94 0.22 -14.33
N PRO A 183 0.28 0.72 -15.38
CA PRO A 183 -1.10 1.22 -15.29
C PRO A 183 -2.16 0.13 -15.02
N THR A 184 -1.73 -1.14 -14.90
CA THR A 184 -2.58 -2.31 -14.60
C THR A 184 -2.86 -2.49 -13.13
N TYR A 185 -2.08 -1.82 -12.27
CA TYR A 185 -2.02 -2.09 -10.85
C TYR A 185 -1.57 -3.52 -10.47
N LEU A 186 -0.90 -4.22 -11.40
CA LEU A 186 -0.30 -5.53 -11.11
C LEU A 186 1.19 -5.35 -10.87
N HIS A 187 1.71 -5.93 -9.79
CA HIS A 187 3.13 -5.79 -9.48
C HIS A 187 3.97 -6.58 -10.50
N PRO A 188 5.03 -5.99 -11.11
CA PRO A 188 5.83 -6.66 -12.14
C PRO A 188 6.59 -7.90 -11.64
N ASP A 189 6.75 -8.05 -10.31
CA ASP A 189 7.36 -9.25 -9.70
C ASP A 189 6.38 -10.41 -9.49
N LEU A 190 5.10 -10.25 -9.84
CA LEU A 190 4.16 -11.37 -9.78
C LEU A 190 4.66 -12.52 -10.69
N PRO A 191 4.74 -13.77 -10.20
CA PRO A 191 5.27 -14.89 -10.98
C PRO A 191 4.56 -15.14 -12.32
N ASN A 192 3.32 -14.69 -12.44
CA ASN A 192 2.46 -14.80 -13.63
C ASN A 192 2.06 -13.43 -14.19
N TYR A 193 2.87 -12.39 -13.96
CA TYR A 193 2.58 -11.02 -14.43
C TYR A 193 2.25 -10.97 -15.93
N GLU A 194 3.08 -11.56 -16.78
CA GLU A 194 2.89 -11.58 -18.24
C GLU A 194 1.58 -12.26 -18.67
N GLU A 195 1.11 -13.26 -17.92
CA GLU A 195 -0.16 -13.95 -18.20
C GLU A 195 -1.38 -13.13 -17.76
N LEU A 196 -1.22 -12.28 -16.74
CA LEU A 196 -2.30 -11.46 -16.17
C LEU A 196 -2.47 -10.13 -16.89
N VAL A 197 -1.41 -9.60 -17.51
CA VAL A 197 -1.43 -8.29 -18.16
C VAL A 197 -1.92 -8.40 -19.60
N ASN A 198 -2.99 -7.67 -19.92
CA ASN A 198 -3.42 -7.48 -21.29
C ASN A 198 -2.67 -6.29 -21.93
N THR A 199 -1.51 -6.56 -22.54
CA THR A 199 -0.68 -5.53 -23.17
C THR A 199 -1.33 -4.84 -24.36
N GLU A 200 -2.26 -5.50 -25.06
CA GLU A 200 -2.99 -4.93 -26.19
C GLU A 200 -3.90 -3.81 -25.71
N VAL A 201 -4.75 -4.08 -24.71
CA VAL A 201 -5.62 -3.08 -24.07
C VAL A 201 -4.81 -1.91 -23.52
N LEU A 202 -3.65 -2.18 -22.93
CA LEU A 202 -2.76 -1.13 -22.44
C LEU A 202 -2.29 -0.20 -23.56
N ARG A 203 -1.82 -0.75 -24.68
CA ARG A 203 -1.31 0.04 -25.82
C ARG A 203 -2.43 0.77 -26.56
N GLU A 204 -3.62 0.20 -26.62
CA GLU A 204 -4.81 0.90 -27.14
C GLU A 204 -5.19 2.08 -26.24
N THR A 205 -5.11 1.91 -24.92
CA THR A 205 -5.48 2.95 -23.95
C THR A 205 -4.40 4.04 -23.85
N TYR A 206 -3.13 3.63 -23.84
CA TYR A 206 -1.94 4.47 -23.72
C TYR A 206 -0.93 4.12 -24.83
N PRO A 207 -1.06 4.74 -26.02
CA PRO A 207 -0.17 4.44 -27.15
C PRO A 207 1.31 4.73 -26.87
N GLU A 208 1.59 5.68 -25.97
CA GLU A 208 2.94 6.18 -25.69
C GLU A 208 3.70 5.37 -24.63
N LEU A 209 3.13 4.26 -24.13
CA LEU A 209 3.75 3.44 -23.09
C LEU A 209 5.21 3.09 -23.41
N LYS A 210 6.06 3.21 -22.39
CA LYS A 210 7.47 2.82 -22.45
C LYS A 210 7.70 1.55 -21.66
N VAL A 211 8.84 0.91 -21.92
CA VAL A 211 9.25 -0.32 -21.23
C VAL A 211 10.10 0.04 -20.01
N GLY A 212 9.66 -0.40 -18.84
CA GLY A 212 10.30 -0.18 -17.55
C GLY A 212 11.06 -1.41 -17.03
N TYR A 213 11.20 -1.45 -15.70
CA TYR A 213 11.87 -2.54 -14.99
C TYR A 213 11.23 -3.90 -15.30
N LYS A 214 12.03 -4.95 -15.55
CA LYS A 214 11.52 -6.29 -15.92
C LYS A 214 10.53 -6.30 -17.10
N GLY A 215 10.63 -5.33 -18.01
CA GLY A 215 9.85 -5.34 -19.24
C GLY A 215 8.39 -4.87 -19.11
N HIS A 216 7.96 -4.44 -17.92
CA HIS A 216 6.59 -3.93 -17.75
C HIS A 216 6.38 -2.62 -18.53
N LEU A 217 5.13 -2.33 -18.90
CA LEU A 217 4.78 -1.07 -19.56
C LEU A 217 4.39 0.00 -18.53
N TYR A 218 4.88 1.23 -18.70
CA TYR A 218 4.53 2.37 -17.85
C TYR A 218 4.19 3.62 -18.68
N ILE A 219 3.41 4.53 -18.12
CA ILE A 219 3.00 5.79 -18.76
C ILE A 219 4.16 6.79 -18.64
N PRO A 220 4.75 7.29 -19.74
CA PRO A 220 5.82 8.29 -19.65
C PRO A 220 5.26 9.66 -19.28
N TYR A 221 6.11 10.48 -18.66
CA TYR A 221 5.89 11.92 -18.56
C TYR A 221 5.86 12.56 -19.94
N ASP A 222 4.74 13.17 -20.30
CA ASP A 222 4.52 13.94 -21.52
C ASP A 222 3.53 15.09 -21.25
N PRO A 223 4.00 16.22 -20.68
CA PRO A 223 3.14 17.34 -20.35
C PRO A 223 2.53 18.01 -21.59
N LYS A 224 3.14 17.83 -22.78
CA LYS A 224 2.58 18.38 -24.03
C LYS A 224 1.35 17.60 -24.46
N LEU A 225 1.42 16.27 -24.43
CA LEU A 225 0.27 15.42 -24.67
C LEU A 225 -0.83 15.65 -23.63
N ALA A 226 -0.47 15.88 -22.36
CA ALA A 226 -1.43 16.25 -21.33
C ALA A 226 -2.19 17.54 -21.67
N VAL A 227 -1.49 18.58 -22.12
CA VAL A 227 -2.11 19.85 -22.58
C VAL A 227 -2.96 19.63 -23.83
N GLU A 228 -2.50 18.84 -24.80
CA GLU A 228 -3.31 18.51 -25.99
C GLU A 228 -4.63 17.81 -25.63
N ILE A 229 -4.60 16.88 -24.66
CA ILE A 229 -5.83 16.26 -24.15
C ILE A 229 -6.74 17.31 -23.52
N LEU A 230 -6.19 18.26 -22.75
CA LEU A 230 -6.98 19.33 -22.15
C LEU A 230 -7.60 20.26 -23.21
N ASP A 231 -6.83 20.69 -24.20
CA ASP A 231 -7.28 21.52 -25.33
C ASP A 231 -8.45 20.89 -26.08
N ASN A 232 -8.42 19.56 -26.28
CA ASN A 232 -9.47 18.84 -26.99
C ASN A 232 -10.80 18.73 -26.21
N HIS A 233 -10.77 18.94 -24.90
CA HIS A 233 -11.91 18.70 -24.01
C HIS A 233 -12.39 19.93 -23.24
N CYS A 234 -11.56 20.96 -23.12
CA CYS A 234 -11.81 22.11 -22.26
C CYS A 234 -11.78 23.43 -23.02
N GLU A 235 -12.34 24.45 -22.38
CA GLU A 235 -12.09 25.85 -22.72
C GLU A 235 -10.98 26.39 -21.80
N GLY A 236 -10.17 27.33 -22.30
CA GLY A 236 -9.12 28.00 -21.54
C GLY A 236 -7.72 27.70 -22.05
N SER A 237 -6.74 27.79 -21.16
CA SER A 237 -5.33 27.56 -21.47
C SER A 237 -4.54 27.21 -20.21
N VAL A 238 -3.26 26.89 -20.36
CA VAL A 238 -2.34 26.69 -19.23
C VAL A 238 -2.29 27.91 -18.30
N ASP A 239 -2.20 29.12 -18.86
CA ASP A 239 -2.05 30.35 -18.08
C ASP A 239 -3.35 30.81 -17.41
N GLU A 240 -4.48 30.67 -18.10
CA GLU A 240 -5.80 31.09 -17.59
C GLU A 240 -6.46 30.02 -16.69
N GLY A 241 -6.02 28.77 -16.85
CA GLY A 241 -6.63 27.58 -16.30
C GLY A 241 -7.75 27.04 -17.21
N TRP A 242 -8.12 25.79 -16.95
CA TRP A 242 -9.08 25.05 -17.78
C TRP A 242 -10.48 25.05 -17.20
N THR A 243 -11.47 25.03 -18.09
CA THR A 243 -12.89 24.94 -17.75
C THR A 243 -13.56 23.85 -18.59
N TYR A 244 -14.36 23.01 -17.96
CA TYR A 244 -15.18 21.98 -18.61
C TYR A 244 -16.65 22.21 -18.27
N ASN A 245 -17.50 22.42 -19.28
CA ASN A 245 -18.93 22.73 -19.10
C ASN A 245 -19.18 23.89 -18.11
N GLY A 246 -18.38 24.96 -18.22
CA GLY A 246 -18.44 26.11 -17.31
C GLY A 246 -17.91 25.86 -15.89
N LYS A 247 -17.43 24.65 -15.57
CA LYS A 247 -16.80 24.32 -14.28
C LYS A 247 -15.28 24.39 -14.39
N LYS A 248 -14.65 25.20 -13.55
CA LYS A 248 -13.18 25.30 -13.49
C LYS A 248 -12.56 23.96 -13.06
N LEU A 249 -11.52 23.54 -13.77
CA LEU A 249 -10.62 22.47 -13.37
C LEU A 249 -9.46 23.04 -12.55
N GLY A 250 -9.05 22.34 -11.50
CA GLY A 250 -8.08 22.84 -10.52
C GLY A 250 -8.68 23.70 -9.39
N GLY A 251 -7.81 24.28 -8.57
CA GLY A 251 -8.13 24.74 -7.21
C GLY A 251 -8.33 23.57 -6.24
N TRP A 252 -7.70 22.43 -6.54
CA TRP A 252 -7.88 21.16 -5.85
C TRP A 252 -6.76 20.94 -4.84
N THR A 253 -6.88 19.90 -4.02
CA THR A 253 -5.81 19.52 -3.10
C THR A 253 -5.44 18.07 -3.28
N ILE A 254 -4.15 17.79 -3.27
CA ILE A 254 -3.60 16.43 -3.17
C ILE A 254 -3.09 16.22 -1.75
N GLN A 255 -3.38 15.08 -1.15
CA GLN A 255 -3.16 14.85 0.28
C GLN A 255 -2.23 13.69 0.56
N ALA A 256 -1.31 13.93 1.48
CA ALA A 256 -0.46 12.93 2.13
C ALA A 256 -0.60 13.05 3.65
N VAL A 257 -0.22 12.02 4.40
CA VAL A 257 -0.22 12.09 5.88
C VAL A 257 0.89 13.03 6.34
N LYS A 258 0.56 13.93 7.27
CA LYS A 258 1.56 14.83 7.86
C LYS A 258 2.68 14.06 8.55
N GLY A 259 3.93 14.40 8.23
CA GLY A 259 5.13 13.77 8.77
C GLY A 259 5.64 12.59 7.95
N TRP A 260 4.88 12.12 6.96
CA TRP A 260 5.35 11.11 6.01
C TRP A 260 6.07 11.84 4.87
N HIS A 261 7.29 12.29 5.15
CA HIS A 261 8.01 13.23 4.28
C HIS A 261 8.27 12.72 2.86
N ASP A 262 8.45 11.41 2.70
CA ASP A 262 8.48 10.70 1.42
C ASP A 262 7.21 11.01 0.61
N LEU A 263 6.04 10.79 1.19
CA LEU A 263 4.77 11.07 0.55
C LEU A 263 4.47 12.56 0.42
N GLU A 264 4.88 13.38 1.40
CA GLU A 264 4.73 14.84 1.33
C GLU A 264 5.52 15.41 0.15
N ASN A 265 6.74 14.92 -0.10
CA ASN A 265 7.57 15.38 -1.21
C ASN A 265 7.04 14.88 -2.55
N LEU A 266 6.62 13.61 -2.61
CA LEU A 266 5.97 13.05 -3.79
C LEU A 266 4.75 13.89 -4.18
N VAL A 267 3.81 14.18 -3.26
CA VAL A 267 2.63 14.97 -3.63
C VAL A 267 2.93 16.43 -3.98
N LYS A 268 4.05 16.99 -3.50
CA LYS A 268 4.50 18.33 -3.91
C LYS A 268 4.91 18.34 -5.38
N GLU A 269 5.72 17.37 -5.80
CA GLU A 269 6.13 17.28 -7.21
C GLU A 269 4.92 17.05 -8.12
N ILE A 270 4.01 16.15 -7.75
CA ILE A 270 2.79 15.92 -8.54
C ILE A 270 1.90 17.17 -8.61
N ALA A 271 1.73 17.88 -7.48
CA ALA A 271 0.96 19.12 -7.46
C ALA A 271 1.58 20.22 -8.33
N LYS A 272 2.92 20.29 -8.34
CA LYS A 272 3.69 21.19 -9.19
C LYS A 272 3.45 20.84 -10.66
N ASP A 273 3.68 19.60 -11.03
CA ASP A 273 3.52 19.13 -12.41
C ASP A 273 2.11 19.38 -12.97
N TRP A 274 1.06 19.12 -12.17
CA TRP A 274 -0.31 19.40 -12.57
C TRP A 274 -0.60 20.90 -12.68
N SER A 275 0.04 21.70 -11.82
CA SER A 275 -0.10 23.15 -11.90
C SER A 275 0.60 23.72 -13.14
N GLU A 276 1.70 23.12 -13.60
CA GLU A 276 2.42 23.51 -14.83
C GLU A 276 1.59 23.31 -16.10
N ILE A 277 0.64 22.36 -16.11
CA ILE A 277 -0.33 22.20 -17.20
C ILE A 277 -1.61 23.00 -16.97
N GLY A 278 -1.67 23.93 -16.02
CA GLY A 278 -2.84 24.78 -15.75
C GLY A 278 -3.91 24.18 -14.84
N ILE A 279 -3.67 23.00 -14.24
CA ILE A 279 -4.55 22.37 -13.24
C ILE A 279 -4.03 22.67 -11.84
N LYS A 280 -4.29 23.90 -11.37
CA LYS A 280 -3.81 24.35 -10.05
C LYS A 280 -4.16 23.34 -8.95
N THR A 281 -3.14 22.82 -8.27
CA THR A 281 -3.30 21.82 -7.22
C THR A 281 -2.42 22.19 -6.03
N ASP A 282 -3.00 22.25 -4.83
CA ASP A 282 -2.28 22.60 -3.60
C ASP A 282 -2.06 21.34 -2.74
N PRO A 283 -0.81 20.99 -2.38
CA PRO A 283 -0.58 19.86 -1.50
C PRO A 283 -1.06 20.17 -0.07
N LYS A 284 -1.64 19.16 0.60
CA LYS A 284 -2.12 19.27 1.99
C LYS A 284 -1.72 18.07 2.82
N TYR A 285 -1.36 18.33 4.07
CA TYR A 285 -0.86 17.30 4.99
C TYR A 285 -1.75 17.22 6.25
N PRO A 286 -2.93 16.58 6.17
CA PRO A 286 -3.73 16.29 7.35
C PRO A 286 -3.01 15.30 8.28
N GLN A 287 -3.34 15.37 9.58
CA GLN A 287 -3.02 14.30 10.53
C GLN A 287 -3.67 12.99 10.09
N VAL A 288 -3.02 11.84 10.31
CA VAL A 288 -3.52 10.52 9.88
C VAL A 288 -4.98 10.28 10.27
N ARG A 289 -5.35 10.57 11.53
CA ARG A 289 -6.73 10.41 12.02
C ARG A 289 -7.74 11.24 11.24
N LYS A 290 -7.35 12.44 10.79
CA LYS A 290 -8.20 13.32 10.00
C LYS A 290 -8.37 12.77 8.58
N LEU A 291 -7.28 12.34 7.95
CA LEU A 291 -7.31 11.76 6.60
C LEU A 291 -8.17 10.50 6.56
N VAL A 292 -7.97 9.58 7.51
CA VAL A 292 -8.75 8.34 7.68
C VAL A 292 -10.25 8.65 7.78
N LYS A 293 -10.61 9.66 8.60
CA LYS A 293 -12.00 10.10 8.75
C LYS A 293 -12.57 10.71 7.47
N GLN A 294 -11.79 11.48 6.73
CA GLN A 294 -12.20 12.09 5.45
C GLN A 294 -12.49 11.04 4.38
N LEU A 295 -11.67 9.98 4.35
CA LEU A 295 -11.87 8.84 3.46
C LEU A 295 -13.12 8.00 3.81
N GLY A 296 -13.79 8.28 4.93
CA GLY A 296 -15.01 7.55 5.33
C GLY A 296 -14.75 6.13 5.80
N TYR A 297 -13.48 5.73 5.97
CA TYR A 297 -13.12 4.42 6.53
C TYR A 297 -13.39 4.43 8.04
N ARG A 298 -14.36 3.61 8.46
CA ARG A 298 -14.60 3.33 9.89
C ARG A 298 -13.58 2.36 10.48
N GLU A 299 -12.84 1.65 9.65
CA GLU A 299 -11.79 0.71 10.04
C GLU A 299 -10.69 0.80 8.99
N LEU A 300 -9.46 1.11 9.40
CA LEU A 300 -8.30 1.14 8.51
C LEU A 300 -7.27 0.17 9.08
N ARG A 301 -6.95 -0.89 8.33
CA ARG A 301 -5.93 -1.89 8.68
C ARG A 301 -4.76 -1.83 7.71
N LEU A 302 -4.20 -0.64 7.48
CA LEU A 302 -3.15 -0.29 6.49
C LEU A 302 -3.76 0.22 5.17
N TYR A 303 -3.52 1.49 4.87
CA TYR A 303 -3.75 2.09 3.56
C TYR A 303 -2.51 2.92 3.21
N SER A 304 -1.83 2.54 2.14
CA SER A 304 -0.74 3.29 1.51
C SER A 304 -1.30 3.91 0.23
N GLY A 305 -1.97 5.06 0.33
CA GLY A 305 -2.52 5.72 -0.84
C GLY A 305 -2.69 7.21 -0.63
N LEU A 306 -2.55 7.95 -1.74
CA LEU A 306 -2.64 9.40 -1.78
C LEU A 306 -4.04 9.79 -2.21
N VAL A 307 -4.59 10.83 -1.57
CA VAL A 307 -5.99 11.19 -1.78
C VAL A 307 -6.07 12.54 -2.45
N LEU A 308 -6.75 12.63 -3.60
CA LEU A 308 -7.12 13.92 -4.14
C LEU A 308 -8.45 14.39 -3.56
N GLU A 309 -8.43 15.46 -2.77
CA GLU A 309 -9.63 16.09 -2.24
C GLU A 309 -9.87 17.47 -2.88
N LEU A 310 -11.09 17.71 -3.35
CA LEU A 310 -11.51 19.06 -3.72
C LEU A 310 -11.92 19.83 -2.45
N SER A 311 -11.02 20.67 -1.94
CA SER A 311 -11.41 21.72 -1.00
C SER A 311 -11.43 23.08 -1.69
N GLY A 312 -12.38 23.30 -2.59
CA GLY A 312 -12.79 24.66 -2.94
C GLY A 312 -13.62 25.22 -1.79
N ARG A 313 -13.44 26.50 -1.42
CA ARG A 313 -14.38 27.21 -0.53
C ARG A 313 -15.76 27.25 -1.19
N GLN A 314 -16.58 26.23 -0.98
CA GLN A 314 -18.03 26.36 -1.04
C GLN A 314 -18.58 25.99 0.34
N SER A 315 -19.13 26.99 1.01
CA SER A 315 -19.81 26.85 2.28
C SER A 315 -21.03 25.97 2.11
N SER A 316 -21.00 24.77 2.68
CA SER A 316 -22.09 24.21 3.48
C SER A 316 -21.72 22.80 3.93
N SER A 317 -21.90 22.55 5.22
CA SER A 317 -21.76 21.25 5.84
C SER A 317 -22.89 20.34 5.36
N THR A 318 -22.61 19.46 4.40
CA THR A 318 -23.51 18.34 4.07
C THR A 318 -22.83 17.05 4.50
N HIS A 319 -23.32 16.46 5.60
CA HIS A 319 -22.95 15.11 6.01
C HIS A 319 -23.52 14.12 4.97
N ILE A 320 -22.67 13.52 4.16
CA ILE A 320 -23.08 12.43 3.26
C ILE A 320 -23.16 11.15 4.10
N ARG A 321 -24.37 10.76 4.48
CA ARG A 321 -24.68 9.38 4.91
C ARG A 321 -24.98 8.55 3.66
N GLY A 322 -23.96 7.96 3.06
CA GLY A 322 -24.10 6.93 2.03
C GLY A 322 -23.57 5.60 2.56
N LYS A 323 -24.40 4.56 2.58
CA LYS A 323 -23.91 3.17 2.73
C LYS A 323 -23.31 2.78 1.38
N LEU A 324 -21.99 2.67 1.30
CA LEU A 324 -21.32 2.08 0.15
C LEU A 324 -21.48 0.55 0.26
N HIS A 325 -22.31 -0.03 -0.59
CA HIS A 325 -22.34 -1.49 -0.77
C HIS A 325 -21.23 -1.86 -1.75
N PHE A 326 -20.22 -2.57 -1.27
CA PHE A 326 -19.29 -3.26 -2.17
C PHE A 326 -20.03 -4.44 -2.79
N ALA A 327 -20.29 -4.37 -4.09
CA ALA A 327 -20.55 -5.55 -4.89
C ALA A 327 -19.19 -6.25 -5.10
N VAL A 328 -18.86 -7.19 -4.20
CA VAL A 328 -17.86 -8.21 -4.52
C VAL A 328 -18.58 -9.17 -5.46
N ASP A 329 -18.25 -9.12 -6.75
CA ASP A 329 -18.74 -10.11 -7.69
C ASP A 329 -18.15 -11.47 -7.25
N PRO A 330 -18.98 -12.46 -6.85
CA PRO A 330 -18.45 -13.75 -6.42
C PRO A 330 -17.82 -14.44 -7.63
N TRP A 331 -16.50 -14.58 -7.61
CA TRP A 331 -15.73 -15.39 -8.56
C TRP A 331 -16.49 -16.69 -8.87
N PRO A 332 -16.72 -17.06 -10.15
CA PRO A 332 -17.55 -18.22 -10.46
C PRO A 332 -16.86 -19.48 -9.91
N ARG A 333 -17.48 -20.12 -8.90
CA ARG A 333 -17.06 -21.41 -8.30
C ARG A 333 -16.75 -22.49 -9.34
N ARG A 334 -17.22 -22.32 -10.58
CA ARG A 334 -16.99 -23.18 -11.73
C ARG A 334 -15.55 -23.11 -12.26
N GLN A 335 -14.92 -21.93 -12.33
CA GLN A 335 -13.56 -21.77 -12.84
C GLN A 335 -12.51 -22.33 -11.85
N PHE A 336 -12.72 -22.14 -10.55
CA PHE A 336 -11.85 -22.73 -9.52
C PHE A 336 -11.88 -24.27 -9.54
N ARG A 337 -13.07 -24.87 -9.71
CA ARG A 337 -13.20 -26.34 -9.88
C ARG A 337 -12.51 -26.83 -11.14
N ASP A 338 -12.54 -26.05 -12.22
CA ASP A 338 -11.87 -26.39 -13.48
C ASP A 338 -10.35 -26.30 -13.37
N MET A 339 -9.80 -25.31 -12.66
CA MET A 339 -8.35 -25.22 -12.38
C MET A 339 -7.84 -26.40 -11.53
N VAL A 340 -8.60 -26.80 -10.51
CA VAL A 340 -8.28 -27.98 -9.68
C VAL A 340 -8.37 -29.28 -10.51
N ARG A 341 -9.38 -29.41 -11.38
CA ARG A 341 -9.52 -30.57 -12.27
C ARG A 341 -8.42 -30.66 -13.33
N ARG A 342 -7.96 -29.52 -13.86
CA ARG A 342 -6.94 -29.46 -14.91
C ARG A 342 -5.51 -29.52 -14.38
N GLY A 343 -5.31 -29.59 -13.06
CA GLY A 343 -4.00 -29.85 -12.46
C GLY A 343 -3.06 -28.65 -12.42
N TYR A 344 -3.58 -27.42 -12.54
CA TYR A 344 -2.79 -26.18 -12.52
C TYR A 344 -2.25 -25.80 -11.13
N LEU A 345 -2.54 -26.59 -10.09
CA LEU A 345 -2.01 -26.41 -8.74
C LEU A 345 -1.20 -27.65 -8.32
N PRO A 346 0.00 -27.49 -7.74
CA PRO A 346 0.87 -28.59 -7.31
C PRO A 346 0.31 -29.37 -6.09
N VAL A 347 -0.97 -29.19 -5.77
CA VAL A 347 -1.71 -29.85 -4.69
C VAL A 347 -1.75 -31.37 -4.89
N ARG A 348 -1.76 -31.86 -6.14
CA ARG A 348 -1.89 -33.31 -6.43
C ARG A 348 -0.67 -34.12 -5.98
N LYS A 349 0.55 -33.56 -6.08
CA LYS A 349 1.79 -34.24 -5.64
C LYS A 349 1.91 -34.28 -4.11
N VAL A 350 1.50 -33.21 -3.43
CA VAL A 350 1.48 -33.14 -1.96
C VAL A 350 0.44 -34.10 -1.40
N LEU A 351 -0.80 -34.08 -1.91
CA LEU A 351 -1.85 -35.02 -1.49
C LEU A 351 -1.51 -36.49 -1.79
N GLN A 352 -0.82 -36.79 -2.90
CA GLN A 352 -0.39 -38.17 -3.17
C GLN A 352 0.72 -38.64 -2.22
N ARG A 353 1.62 -37.75 -1.80
CA ARG A 353 2.64 -38.07 -0.78
C ARG A 353 1.99 -38.36 0.57
N GLU A 354 1.08 -37.49 1.01
CA GLU A 354 0.37 -37.64 2.29
C GLU A 354 -0.52 -38.89 2.32
N LEU A 355 -1.28 -39.15 1.25
CA LEU A 355 -2.11 -40.35 1.15
C LEU A 355 -1.29 -41.65 1.08
N SER A 356 -0.07 -41.59 0.54
CA SER A 356 0.85 -42.74 0.52
C SER A 356 1.49 -42.97 1.89
N ALA A 357 1.83 -41.91 2.63
CA ALA A 357 2.33 -41.99 4.00
C ALA A 357 1.27 -42.55 4.96
N ALA A 358 0.02 -42.06 4.86
CA ALA A 358 -1.10 -42.54 5.67
C ALA A 358 -1.46 -44.01 5.40
N ARG A 359 -1.30 -44.50 4.15
CA ARG A 359 -1.49 -45.92 3.82
C ARG A 359 -0.42 -46.83 4.40
N LYS A 360 0.85 -46.38 4.45
CA LYS A 360 1.93 -47.15 5.08
C LYS A 360 1.72 -47.30 6.59
N HIS A 361 1.24 -46.26 7.26
CA HIS A 361 0.94 -46.33 8.69
C HIS A 361 -0.20 -47.29 9.05
N ARG A 362 -1.23 -47.42 8.19
CA ARG A 362 -2.33 -48.38 8.40
C ARG A 362 -2.01 -49.83 8.09
N GLN A 363 -0.87 -50.12 7.46
CA GLN A 363 -0.43 -51.49 7.19
C GLN A 363 0.62 -51.98 8.20
N ALA A 364 1.11 -51.09 9.07
CA ALA A 364 2.15 -51.37 10.05
C ALA A 364 1.62 -51.48 11.51
N GLY A 365 0.30 -51.39 11.70
CA GLY A 365 -0.41 -51.70 12.93
C GLY A 365 -1.67 -52.48 12.61
#